data_AF-A0A2T5U744-F1
#
_entry.id   AF-A0A2T5U744-F1
#
_cell.length_a   1.000
_cell.length_b   1.000
_cell.length_c   1.000
_cell.angle_alpha   90.00
_cell.angle_beta   90.00
_cell.angle_gamma   90.00
#
_symmetry.space_group_name_H-M   'P 1'
#
loop_
_entity.id
_entity.type
_entity.pdbx_description
1 polymer ?
#
loop_
_entity_poly.entity_id
_entity_poly.type
_entity_poly.pdbx_seq_one_letter_code
_entity_poly.pdbx_strand_id
1 'polypeptide(L)' 'MRLNFGHGHALDNRDAIALIRQTVERGERFFDTAEIYGFRTNEEIVGEALTPFRGDVVIATIFGFDR' A
#
# COMPACT_ATOMS: atom_id res chain seq x y z
N MET A 1 1.22 -5.26 -1.92
CA MET A 1 -0.21 -4.90 -2.06
C MET A 1 -0.38 -4.02 -3.27
N ARG A 2 -1.11 -4.52 -4.28
CA ARG A 2 -1.56 -3.74 -5.43
C ARG A 2 -2.98 -3.26 -5.17
N LEU A 3 -3.18 -1.97 -4.93
CA LEU A 3 -4.49 -1.42 -4.55
C LEU A 3 -5.21 -0.74 -5.71
N ASN A 4 -4.44 -0.28 -6.70
CA ASN A 4 -4.93 0.51 -7.82
C ASN A 4 -4.34 0.11 -9.18
N PHE A 5 -3.72 -1.07 -9.29
CA PHE A 5 -3.09 -1.56 -10.53
C PHE A 5 -3.07 -3.08 -10.67
N GLY A 6 -3.30 -3.58 -11.88
CA GLY A 6 -3.01 -4.97 -12.28
C GLY A 6 -4.14 -6.00 -12.11
N HIS A 7 -5.05 -5.87 -11.14
CA HIS A 7 -6.20 -6.79 -10.99
C HIS A 7 -7.45 -6.03 -10.53
N GLY A 8 -8.55 -6.13 -11.28
CA GLY A 8 -9.83 -5.51 -10.94
C GLY A 8 -9.89 -3.99 -11.13
N HIS A 9 -11.00 -3.39 -10.70
CA HIS A 9 -11.14 -1.95 -10.64
C HIS A 9 -10.25 -1.39 -9.52
N ALA A 10 -9.56 -0.29 -9.79
CA ALA A 10 -8.82 0.43 -8.77
C ALA A 10 -9.76 0.85 -7.64
N LEU A 11 -9.34 0.63 -6.40
CA LEU A 11 -10.05 1.14 -5.24
C LEU A 11 -9.93 2.68 -5.21
N ASP A 12 -10.97 3.35 -4.72
CA ASP A 12 -10.84 4.74 -4.29
C ASP A 12 -9.79 4.82 -3.17
N ASN A 13 -9.03 5.91 -3.10
CA ASN A 13 -7.97 6.07 -2.12
C ASN A 13 -8.50 5.92 -0.68
N ARG A 14 -9.71 6.39 -0.38
CA ARG A 14 -10.31 6.27 0.96
C ARG A 14 -10.57 4.81 1.32
N ASP A 15 -11.09 4.04 0.37
CA ASP A 15 -11.37 2.62 0.56
C ASP A 15 -10.08 1.81 0.69
N ALA A 16 -9.05 2.15 -0.10
CA ALA A 16 -7.72 1.55 -0.01
C ALA A 16 -7.07 1.82 1.36
N ILE A 17 -7.14 3.06 1.85
CA ILE A 17 -6.65 3.43 3.18
C ILE A 17 -7.40 2.66 4.27
N ALA A 18 -8.73 2.64 4.21
CA ALA A 18 -9.54 1.92 5.18
C ALA A 18 -9.21 0.42 5.22
N LEU A 19 -9.02 -0.20 4.05
CA LEU A 19 -8.63 -1.60 3.92
C LEU A 19 -7.28 -1.88 4.60
N ILE A 20 -6.26 -1.05 4.34
CA ILE A 20 -4.93 -1.23 4.96
C ILE A 20 -5.06 -1.11 6.49
N ARG A 21 -5.79 -0.12 7.00
CA ARG A 21 -5.96 0.08 8.45
C ARG A 21 -6.67 -1.11 9.12
N GLN A 22 -7.75 -1.60 8.53
CA GLN A 22 -8.44 -2.81 9.00
C GLN A 22 -7.53 -4.05 8.98
N THR A 23 -6.58 -4.10 8.05
CA THR A 23 -5.58 -5.18 7.97
C THR A 23 -4.63 -5.10 9.16
N VAL A 24 -4.17 -3.90 9.55
CA VAL A 24 -3.38 -3.70 10.77
C VAL A 24 -4.17 -4.06 12.04
N GLU A 25 -5.44 -3.66 12.12
CA GLU A 25 -6.34 -4.00 13.23
C GLU A 25 -6.51 -5.52 13.40
N ARG A 26 -6.38 -6.28 12.32
CA ARG A 26 -6.43 -7.75 12.31
C ARG A 26 -5.13 -8.44 12.73
N GLY A 27 -4.08 -7.69 13.05
CA GLY A 27 -2.81 -8.25 13.50
C GLY A 27 -1.75 -8.38 12.40
N GLU A 28 -2.06 -8.04 11.15
CA GLU A 28 -1.08 -8.08 10.08
C GLU A 28 -0.06 -6.94 10.23
N ARG A 29 1.22 -7.25 9.97
CA ARG A 29 2.33 -6.30 10.16
C ARG A 29 3.23 -6.16 8.94
N PHE A 30 3.07 -7.00 7.91
CA PHE A 30 3.94 -7.00 6.74
C PHE A 30 3.18 -6.51 5.51
N PHE A 31 3.68 -5.42 4.90
CA PHE A 31 3.05 -4.77 3.75
C PHE A 31 4.05 -4.66 2.60
N ASP A 32 3.78 -5.38 1.52
CA ASP A 32 4.51 -5.27 0.26
C ASP A 32 3.96 -4.10 -0.58
N THR A 33 4.77 -3.46 -1.43
CA THR A 33 4.38 -2.48 -2.45
C THR A 33 5.45 -2.42 -3.55
N ALA A 34 5.26 -1.61 -4.59
CA ALA A 34 6.27 -1.36 -5.61
C ALA A 34 6.03 -0.03 -6.31
N GLU A 35 7.09 0.58 -6.86
CA GLU A 35 7.02 1.80 -7.67
C GLU A 35 6.00 1.68 -8.82
N ILE A 36 5.96 0.51 -9.47
CA ILE A 36 5.10 0.26 -10.63
C ILE A 36 3.63 0.06 -10.26
N TYR A 37 3.31 -0.17 -8.98
CA TYR A 37 1.91 -0.32 -8.55
C TYR A 37 1.26 1.07 -8.60
N GLY A 38 0.29 1.23 -9.49
CA GLY A 38 -0.41 2.49 -9.70
C GLY A 38 0.46 3.59 -10.31
N PHE A 39 1.62 3.24 -10.88
CA PHE A 39 2.62 4.18 -11.40
C PHE A 39 2.90 5.32 -10.41
N ARG A 40 3.63 5.00 -9.34
CA ARG A 40 4.06 5.91 -8.25
C ARG A 40 2.98 6.38 -7.27
N THR A 41 1.71 6.03 -7.47
CA THR A 41 0.63 6.44 -6.55
C THR A 41 0.37 5.44 -5.42
N ASN A 42 0.65 4.14 -5.61
CA ASN A 42 0.33 3.12 -4.59
C ASN A 42 1.16 3.29 -3.31
N GLU A 43 2.42 3.72 -3.44
CA GLU A 43 3.29 3.97 -2.28
C GLU A 43 2.80 5.16 -1.43
N GLU A 44 2.21 6.19 -2.06
CA GLU A 44 1.59 7.31 -1.35
C GLU A 44 0.39 6.85 -0.52
N ILE A 45 -0.49 6.02 -1.11
CA ILE A 45 -1.66 5.44 -0.44
C ILE A 45 -1.22 4.57 0.75
N VAL A 46 -0.22 3.71 0.55
CA VAL A 46 0.32 2.85 1.62
C VAL A 46 0.93 3.69 2.74
N GLY A 47 1.68 4.74 2.40
CA GLY A 47 2.27 5.66 3.38
C GLY A 47 1.22 6.42 4.20
N GLU A 48 0.20 6.96 3.54
CA GLU A 48 -0.92 7.65 4.21
C GLU A 48 -1.66 6.71 5.17
N ALA A 49 -1.95 5.48 4.72
CA ALA A 49 -2.68 4.52 5.52
C ALA A 49 -1.91 4.07 6.77
N LEU A 50 -0.60 3.84 6.64
CA LEU A 50 0.27 3.30 7.69
C LEU A 50 0.87 4.35 8.64
N THR A 51 0.69 5.64 8.35
CA THR A 51 1.20 6.74 9.20
C THR A 51 0.89 6.55 10.71
N PRO A 52 -0.31 6.12 11.13
CA PRO A 52 -0.61 5.91 12.55
C PRO A 52 0.09 4.70 13.20
N PHE A 53 0.67 3.80 12.41
CA PHE A 53 1.24 2.51 12.88
C PHE A 53 2.76 2.45 12.69
N ARG A 54 3.40 3.63 12.61
CA ARG A 54 4.84 3.74 12.41
C ARG A 54 5.59 3.07 13.57
N GLY A 55 6.46 2.12 13.26
CA GLY A 55 7.21 1.35 14.25
C GLY A 55 6.60 -0.01 14.57
N ASP A 56 5.33 -0.22 14.23
CA ASP A 56 4.65 -1.51 14.42
C ASP A 56 4.67 -2.38 13.16
N VAL A 57 4.85 -1.78 11.98
CA VAL A 57 4.76 -2.45 10.68
C VAL A 57 6.10 -2.52 9.94
N VAL A 58 6.23 -3.53 9.08
CA VAL A 58 7.32 -3.72 8.13
C VAL A 58 6.79 -3.46 6.72
N ILE A 59 7.49 -2.62 5.96
CA ILE A 59 7.14 -2.28 4.58
C ILE A 59 8.26 -2.77 3.66
N ALA A 60 7.90 -3.56 2.65
CA ALA A 60 8.78 -3.96 1.55
C ALA A 60 8.38 -3.22 0.27
N THR A 61 9.35 -2.69 -0.47
CA THR A 61 9.12 -2.09 -1.80
C THR A 61 10.08 -2.63 -2.85
N ILE A 62 9.75 -2.43 -4.13
CA ILE A 62 10.48 -2.88 -5.30
C ILE A 62 10.64 -1.71 -6.28
N PHE A 63 11.85 -1.53 -6.83
CA PHE A 63 12.25 -0.43 -7.71
C PHE A 63 13.05 -0.94 -8.92
N GLY A 64 13.32 -0.05 -9.90
CA GLY A 64 14.18 -0.34 -11.06
C GLY A 64 13.45 -0.42 -12.40
N PHE A 65 12.35 0.32 -12.55
CA PHE A 65 11.53 0.32 -13.76
C PHE A 65 11.87 1.44 -14.75
N ASP A 66 12.67 2.43 -14.33
CA ASP A 66 13.23 3.47 -15.20
C ASP A 66 14.48 2.93 -15.93
N ARG A 67 14.58 3.17 -17.25
CA ARG A 67 15.76 2.86 -18.09
C ARG A 67 16.39 4.14 -18.62
#